data_AF-F3Z1D2-F1
#
_entry.id   AF-F3Z1D2-F1
#
_cell.length_a   1.000
_cell.length_b   1.000
_cell.length_c   1.000
_cell.angle_alpha   90.00
_cell.angle_beta   90.00
_cell.angle_gamma   90.00
#
_symmetry.space_group_name_H-M   'P 1'
#
loop_
_entity.id
_entity.type
_entity.pdbx_description
1 polymer ?
#
loop_
_entity_poly.entity_id
_entity_poly.type
_entity_poly.pdbx_seq_one_letter_code
_entity_poly.pdbx_strand_id
1 'polypeptide(L)'
;MPYDSHPHQEAPLSSAPYEIGAITLAPQSILGPVLADLPAPGRTRYAPSLARCMSLWAACLRTARLESAGGPILALWLPAEIEAEVERTLSEAPALGLLLHRLAARLVMAALADLRPDLAERSCAPLPEIDPTLARALLLNGLATDDGHLARRYAVLTFDNHGSLSSHQDGCAGCSLRAGCLGPCNRGTS
;
A
#
# COMPACT_ATOMS: atom_id res chain seq x y z
N MET A 1 26.10 40.51 20.38
CA MET A 1 24.93 39.63 20.51
C MET A 1 23.77 40.51 20.94
N PRO A 2 22.70 40.55 20.15
CA PRO A 2 21.62 39.60 20.39
C PRO A 2 21.27 38.79 19.14
N TYR A 3 20.81 37.57 19.40
CA TYR A 3 20.35 36.59 18.44
C TYR A 3 18.84 36.80 18.30
N ASP A 4 18.40 37.31 17.15
CA ASP A 4 16.98 37.43 16.83
C ASP A 4 16.39 36.02 16.77
N SER A 5 15.58 35.72 17.80
CA SER A 5 14.81 34.49 17.89
C SER A 5 13.57 34.68 17.03
N HIS A 6 13.65 34.35 15.74
CA HIS A 6 12.45 34.20 14.94
C HIS A 6 11.62 33.03 15.51
N PRO A 7 10.32 33.23 15.82
CA PRO A 7 9.47 32.13 16.20
C PRO A 7 9.34 31.19 15.01
N HIS A 8 9.67 29.91 15.23
CA HIS A 8 9.28 28.84 14.32
C HIS A 8 7.76 28.89 14.20
N GLN A 9 7.28 29.40 13.09
CA GLN A 9 5.88 29.36 12.72
C GLN A 9 5.57 27.89 12.43
N GLU A 10 5.03 27.19 13.42
CA GLU A 10 4.44 25.86 13.24
C GLU A 10 3.39 25.98 12.14
N ALA A 11 3.70 25.43 10.98
CA ALA A 11 2.72 25.31 9.90
C ALA A 11 1.53 24.51 10.44
N PRO A 12 0.29 24.95 10.23
CA PRO A 12 -0.87 24.20 10.68
C PRO A 12 -0.84 22.82 10.02
N LEU A 13 -0.75 21.77 10.84
CA LEU A 13 -0.90 20.38 10.41
C LEU A 13 -2.26 20.25 9.73
N SER A 14 -2.28 20.32 8.41
CA SER A 14 -3.48 20.13 7.61
C SER A 14 -3.93 18.67 7.78
N SER A 15 -4.92 18.46 8.64
CA SER A 15 -5.46 17.14 8.97
C SER A 15 -6.40 16.57 7.89
N ALA A 16 -6.54 17.25 6.76
CA ALA A 16 -7.36 16.78 5.64
C ALA A 16 -6.48 15.99 4.66
N PRO A 17 -6.80 14.72 4.34
CA PRO A 17 -6.13 14.00 3.27
C PRO A 17 -6.34 14.78 1.98
N TYR A 18 -5.28 15.23 1.33
CA TYR A 18 -5.39 15.64 -0.07
C TYR A 18 -5.26 14.37 -0.92
N GLU A 19 -6.18 14.19 -1.86
CA GLU A 19 -6.16 13.03 -2.76
C GLU A 19 -4.86 13.05 -3.57
N ILE A 20 -4.17 11.90 -3.57
CA ILE A 20 -3.02 11.69 -4.44
C ILE A 20 -3.57 11.48 -5.86
N GLY A 21 -2.90 12.07 -6.86
CA GLY A 21 -3.37 12.14 -8.25
C GLY A 21 -3.87 10.82 -8.86
N ALA A 22 -4.57 10.93 -9.98
CA ALA A 22 -5.23 9.80 -10.63
C ALA A 22 -4.28 8.63 -10.93
N ILE A 23 -4.62 7.44 -10.44
CA ILE A 23 -3.85 6.20 -10.64
C ILE A 23 -4.32 5.55 -11.94
N THR A 24 -3.37 5.18 -12.81
CA THR A 24 -3.71 4.54 -14.09
C THR A 24 -3.40 3.05 -14.04
N LEU A 25 -4.42 2.22 -13.78
CA LEU A 25 -4.29 0.77 -13.75
C LEU A 25 -4.65 0.16 -15.11
N ALA A 26 -3.64 -0.18 -15.91
CA ALA A 26 -3.82 -0.87 -17.19
C ALA A 26 -4.35 -2.31 -16.98
N PRO A 27 -5.55 -2.67 -17.50
CA PRO A 27 -6.19 -3.96 -17.20
C PRO A 27 -5.34 -5.19 -17.48
N GLN A 28 -4.61 -5.20 -18.60
CA GLN A 28 -3.73 -6.28 -19.00
C GLN A 28 -2.56 -6.51 -18.04
N SER A 29 -2.06 -5.43 -17.42
CA SER A 29 -0.94 -5.47 -16.47
C SER A 29 -1.35 -6.03 -15.10
N ILE A 30 -2.66 -6.00 -14.82
CA ILE A 30 -3.27 -6.54 -13.60
C ILE A 30 -3.76 -7.97 -13.81
N LEU A 31 -4.61 -8.19 -14.82
CA LEU A 31 -5.27 -9.48 -15.05
C LEU A 31 -4.34 -10.53 -15.66
N GLY A 32 -3.40 -10.12 -16.52
CA GLY A 32 -2.48 -11.04 -17.21
C GLY A 32 -1.74 -11.96 -16.24
N PRO A 33 -1.03 -11.41 -15.22
CA PRO A 33 -0.35 -12.22 -14.21
C PRO A 33 -1.29 -13.11 -13.40
N VAL A 34 -2.47 -12.61 -13.01
CA VAL A 34 -3.46 -13.39 -12.24
C VAL A 34 -3.96 -14.60 -13.04
N LEU A 35 -4.15 -14.43 -14.35
CA LEU A 35 -4.61 -15.48 -15.25
C LEU A 35 -3.47 -16.41 -15.72
N ALA A 36 -2.22 -15.96 -15.72
CA ALA A 36 -1.08 -16.74 -16.20
C ALA A 36 -0.86 -18.02 -15.40
N ASP A 37 -1.17 -17.99 -14.10
CA ASP A 37 -1.05 -19.13 -13.19
C ASP A 37 -2.09 -20.24 -13.43
N LEU A 38 -3.07 -20.01 -14.31
CA LEU A 38 -4.13 -20.97 -14.59
C LEU A 38 -3.86 -21.79 -15.86
N PRO A 39 -4.26 -23.07 -15.89
CA PRO A 39 -4.39 -23.81 -17.14
C PRO A 39 -5.46 -23.16 -18.03
N ALA A 40 -5.33 -23.32 -19.36
CA ALA A 40 -6.21 -22.71 -20.36
C ALA A 40 -7.72 -22.79 -20.05
N PRO A 41 -8.32 -23.95 -19.67
CA PRO A 41 -9.75 -24.01 -19.33
C PRO A 41 -10.12 -23.15 -18.10
N GLY A 42 -9.20 -22.99 -17.14
CA GLY A 42 -9.38 -22.12 -15.98
C GLY A 42 -9.35 -20.63 -16.37
N ARG A 43 -8.49 -20.25 -17.32
CA ARG A 43 -8.41 -18.86 -17.80
C ARG A 43 -9.72 -18.41 -18.42
N THR A 44 -10.27 -19.20 -19.35
CA THR A 44 -11.53 -18.86 -20.02
C THR A 44 -12.70 -18.81 -19.05
N ARG A 45 -12.74 -19.71 -18.05
CA ARG A 45 -13.79 -19.76 -17.04
C ARG A 45 -13.81 -18.51 -16.15
N TYR A 46 -12.65 -18.08 -15.64
CA TYR A 46 -12.60 -17.05 -14.59
C TYR A 46 -12.36 -15.62 -15.12
N ALA A 47 -11.84 -15.46 -16.33
CA ALA A 47 -11.50 -14.14 -16.89
C ALA A 47 -12.64 -13.11 -16.84
N PRO A 48 -13.91 -13.42 -17.19
CA PRO A 48 -14.98 -12.43 -17.13
C PRO A 48 -15.27 -11.92 -15.71
N SER A 49 -15.23 -12.83 -14.73
CA SER A 49 -15.46 -12.48 -13.33
C SER A 49 -14.33 -11.63 -12.78
N LEU A 50 -13.08 -12.01 -13.07
CA LEU A 50 -11.90 -11.26 -12.65
C LEU A 50 -11.85 -9.87 -13.28
N ALA A 51 -12.21 -9.73 -14.56
CA ALA A 51 -12.28 -8.43 -15.23
C ALA A 51 -13.33 -7.52 -14.59
N ARG A 52 -14.51 -8.05 -14.28
CA ARG A 52 -15.57 -7.30 -13.58
C ARG A 52 -15.11 -6.85 -12.19
N CYS A 53 -14.57 -7.76 -11.38
CA CYS A 53 -14.05 -7.44 -10.05
C CYS A 53 -12.93 -6.41 -10.14
N MET A 54 -12.02 -6.52 -11.11
CA MET A 54 -10.93 -5.56 -11.30
C MET A 54 -11.48 -4.15 -11.52
N SER A 55 -12.45 -3.96 -12.42
CA SER A 55 -13.03 -2.65 -12.69
C SER A 55 -13.74 -2.07 -11.47
N LEU A 56 -14.52 -2.88 -10.75
CA LEU A 56 -15.24 -2.43 -9.56
C LEU A 56 -14.28 -2.07 -8.42
N TRP A 57 -13.29 -2.92 -8.17
CA TRP A 57 -12.36 -2.76 -7.06
C TRP A 57 -11.32 -1.67 -7.31
N ALA A 58 -10.89 -1.47 -8.56
CA ALA A 58 -10.04 -0.34 -8.93
C ALA A 58 -10.71 1.01 -8.63
N ALA A 59 -12.03 1.12 -8.84
CA ALA A 59 -12.79 2.32 -8.50
C ALA A 59 -12.96 2.52 -6.98
N CYS A 60 -12.76 1.47 -6.18
CA CYS A 60 -12.83 1.53 -4.72
C CYS A 60 -11.46 1.68 -4.05
N LEU A 61 -10.36 1.65 -4.81
CA LEU A 61 -9.03 1.79 -4.27
C LEU A 61 -8.84 3.19 -3.71
N ARG A 62 -8.45 3.27 -2.44
CA ARG A 62 -8.22 4.52 -1.74
C ARG A 62 -6.74 4.76 -1.59
N THR A 63 -6.36 6.03 -1.69
CA THR A 63 -5.01 6.50 -1.39
C THR A 63 -5.08 7.73 -0.51
N ALA A 64 -4.11 7.86 0.38
CA ALA A 64 -3.96 9.03 1.23
C ALA A 64 -2.49 9.28 1.53
N ARG A 65 -2.14 10.55 1.63
CA ARG A 65 -0.93 10.98 2.32
C ARG A 65 -1.30 11.33 3.75
N LEU A 66 -0.64 10.71 4.70
CA LEU A 66 -0.89 10.84 6.13
C LEU A 66 0.35 11.41 6.82
N GLU A 67 0.14 12.24 7.84
CA GLU A 67 1.23 12.75 8.67
C GLU A 67 1.62 11.74 9.75
N SER A 68 2.91 11.65 10.05
CA SER A 68 3.47 10.85 11.15
C SER A 68 4.63 11.60 11.79
N ALA A 69 5.08 11.18 12.97
CA ALA A 69 6.23 11.80 13.63
C ALA A 69 7.53 11.61 12.81
N GLY A 70 7.62 10.52 12.03
CA GLY A 70 8.73 10.21 11.13
C GLY A 70 8.62 10.86 9.74
N GLY A 71 7.61 11.70 9.51
CA GLY A 71 7.34 12.35 8.23
C GLY A 71 6.11 11.82 7.49
N PRO A 72 5.88 12.26 6.26
CA PRO A 72 4.68 11.91 5.51
C PRO A 72 4.69 10.43 5.09
N ILE A 73 3.52 9.80 5.14
CA ILE A 73 3.27 8.38 4.84
C ILE A 73 2.28 8.28 3.69
N LEU A 74 2.59 7.44 2.70
CA LEU A 74 1.70 7.03 1.65
C LEU A 74 0.93 5.78 2.11
N ALA A 75 -0.38 5.88 2.16
CA ALA A 75 -1.29 4.78 2.44
C ALA A 75 -2.12 4.43 1.19
N LEU A 76 -2.23 3.14 0.89
CA LEU A 76 -3.14 2.62 -0.13
C LEU A 76 -3.94 1.47 0.46
N TRP A 77 -5.25 1.41 0.20
CA TRP A 77 -6.05 0.29 0.67
C TRP A 77 -7.32 0.06 -0.13
N LEU A 78 -7.78 -1.19 -0.12
CA LEU A 78 -9.12 -1.56 -0.53
C LEU A 78 -10.06 -1.58 0.69
N PRO A 79 -11.35 -1.25 0.51
CA PRO A 79 -12.32 -1.25 1.60
C PRO A 79 -12.66 -2.68 2.08
N ALA A 80 -13.19 -2.77 3.30
CA ALA A 80 -13.40 -4.04 4.01
C ALA A 80 -14.37 -5.00 3.30
N GLU A 81 -15.30 -4.46 2.52
CA GLU A 81 -16.29 -5.21 1.76
C GLU A 81 -15.62 -6.12 0.72
N ILE A 82 -14.48 -5.69 0.15
CA ILE A 82 -13.71 -6.51 -0.80
C ILE A 82 -13.04 -7.69 -0.08
N GLU A 83 -12.55 -7.49 1.14
CA GLU A 83 -12.02 -8.58 1.95
C GLU A 83 -13.10 -9.61 2.29
N ALA A 84 -14.30 -9.14 2.67
CA ALA A 84 -15.43 -10.01 2.94
C ALA A 84 -15.88 -10.78 1.70
N GLU A 85 -15.91 -10.12 0.54
CA GLU A 85 -16.24 -10.76 -0.76
C GLU A 85 -15.24 -11.86 -1.10
N VAL A 86 -13.93 -11.60 -0.96
CA VAL A 86 -12.88 -12.60 -1.19
C VAL A 86 -13.02 -13.78 -0.24
N GLU A 87 -13.24 -13.54 1.05
CA GLU A 87 -13.33 -14.59 2.07
C GLU A 87 -14.54 -15.51 1.83
N ARG A 88 -15.70 -14.90 1.56
CA ARG A 88 -16.90 -15.63 1.18
C ARG A 88 -16.66 -16.48 -0.06
N THR A 89 -16.03 -15.91 -1.09
CA THR A 89 -15.75 -16.65 -2.34
C THR A 89 -14.71 -17.74 -2.13
N LEU A 90 -13.74 -17.56 -1.24
CA LEU A 90 -12.76 -18.58 -0.88
C LEU A 90 -13.43 -19.79 -0.21
N SER A 91 -14.45 -19.55 0.62
CA SER A 91 -15.24 -20.61 1.27
C SER A 91 -16.13 -21.38 0.29
N GLU A 92 -16.77 -20.68 -0.64
CA GLU A 92 -17.72 -21.27 -1.60
C GLU A 92 -17.03 -21.88 -2.83
N ALA A 93 -15.99 -21.23 -3.34
CA ALA A 93 -15.30 -21.56 -4.57
C ALA A 93 -13.79 -21.27 -4.44
N PRO A 94 -13.01 -22.14 -3.75
CA PRO A 94 -11.63 -21.86 -3.35
C PRO A 94 -10.71 -21.41 -4.49
N ALA A 95 -10.84 -22.01 -5.68
CA ALA A 95 -10.04 -21.62 -6.84
C ALA A 95 -10.32 -20.18 -7.28
N LEU A 96 -11.59 -19.76 -7.31
CA LEU A 96 -11.95 -18.38 -7.65
C LEU A 96 -11.58 -17.42 -6.52
N GLY A 97 -11.81 -17.80 -5.26
CA GLY A 97 -11.42 -16.99 -4.10
C GLY A 97 -9.91 -16.71 -4.07
N LEU A 98 -9.07 -17.70 -4.39
CA LEU A 98 -7.63 -17.51 -4.51
C LEU A 98 -7.26 -16.52 -5.63
N LEU A 99 -7.92 -16.60 -6.78
CA LEU A 99 -7.68 -15.66 -7.89
C LEU A 99 -8.11 -14.24 -7.53
N LEU A 100 -9.23 -14.10 -6.83
CA LEU A 100 -9.73 -12.83 -6.32
C LEU A 100 -8.80 -12.23 -5.26
N HIS A 101 -8.26 -13.05 -4.35
CA HIS A 101 -7.22 -12.63 -3.43
C HIS A 101 -5.99 -12.07 -4.15
N ARG A 102 -5.49 -12.80 -5.16
CA ARG A 102 -4.36 -12.35 -5.99
C ARG A 102 -4.67 -11.04 -6.72
N LEU A 103 -5.89 -10.91 -7.24
CA LEU A 103 -6.35 -9.70 -7.91
C LEU A 103 -6.35 -8.49 -6.96
N ALA A 104 -6.91 -8.63 -5.75
CA ALA A 104 -6.95 -7.56 -4.76
C ALA A 104 -5.54 -7.10 -4.35
N ALA A 105 -4.64 -8.05 -4.03
CA ALA A 105 -3.25 -7.74 -3.72
C ALA A 105 -2.53 -7.06 -4.90
N ARG A 106 -2.75 -7.54 -6.13
CA ARG A 106 -2.17 -6.97 -7.35
C ARG A 106 -2.61 -5.53 -7.60
N LEU A 107 -3.89 -5.20 -7.35
CA LEU A 107 -4.41 -3.84 -7.50
C LEU A 107 -3.67 -2.85 -6.59
N VAL A 108 -3.55 -3.18 -5.29
CA VAL A 108 -2.84 -2.32 -4.33
C VAL A 108 -1.37 -2.16 -4.72
N MET A 109 -0.69 -3.26 -5.09
CA MET A 109 0.72 -3.21 -5.45
C MET A 109 0.99 -2.50 -6.78
N ALA A 110 0.10 -2.63 -7.77
CA ALA A 110 0.25 -1.93 -9.04
C ALA A 110 0.02 -0.43 -8.88
N ALA A 111 -0.96 -0.04 -8.05
CA ALA A 111 -1.18 1.36 -7.71
C ALA A 111 0.01 1.96 -6.95
N LEU A 112 0.59 1.20 -6.02
CA LEU A 112 1.83 1.61 -5.36
C LEU A 112 2.95 1.82 -6.38
N ALA A 113 3.11 0.92 -7.35
CA ALA A 113 4.15 1.04 -8.38
C ALA A 113 3.93 2.25 -9.31
N ASP A 114 2.66 2.61 -9.58
CA ASP A 114 2.31 3.80 -10.36
C ASP A 114 2.65 5.10 -9.60
N LEU A 115 2.34 5.14 -8.31
CA LEU A 115 2.64 6.30 -7.45
C LEU A 115 4.12 6.39 -7.06
N ARG A 116 4.81 5.26 -6.99
CA ARG A 116 6.20 5.11 -6.54
C ARG A 116 7.01 4.25 -7.49
N PRO A 117 7.23 4.74 -8.73
CA PRO A 117 8.00 4.02 -9.74
C PRO A 117 9.46 3.79 -9.30
N ASP A 118 9.99 4.62 -8.40
CA ASP A 118 11.31 4.44 -7.80
C ASP A 118 11.42 3.09 -7.07
N LEU A 119 10.33 2.54 -6.52
CA LEU A 119 10.36 1.23 -5.85
C LEU A 119 10.76 0.09 -6.78
N ALA A 120 10.57 0.23 -8.11
CA ALA A 120 11.02 -0.77 -9.08
C ALA A 120 12.54 -0.91 -9.08
N GLU A 121 13.27 0.21 -8.95
CA GLU A 121 14.72 0.21 -8.82
C GLU A 121 15.16 -0.29 -7.44
N ARG A 122 14.36 0.02 -6.41
CA ARG A 122 14.71 -0.25 -5.01
C ARG A 122 14.38 -1.65 -4.52
N SER A 123 13.53 -2.39 -5.25
CA SER A 123 13.06 -3.74 -4.92
C SER A 123 12.39 -3.86 -3.53
N CYS A 124 12.08 -2.76 -2.84
CA CYS A 124 11.54 -2.76 -1.48
C CYS A 124 10.81 -1.44 -1.17
N ALA A 125 9.65 -1.56 -0.50
CA ALA A 125 8.90 -0.45 0.10
C ALA A 125 9.02 -0.56 1.63
N PRO A 126 9.78 0.34 2.29
CA PRO A 126 9.95 0.28 3.73
C PRO A 126 8.64 0.55 4.47
N LEU A 127 8.34 -0.29 5.47
CA LEU A 127 7.14 -0.17 6.29
C LEU A 127 7.40 0.79 7.45
N PRO A 128 6.68 1.92 7.57
CA PRO A 128 6.81 2.81 8.72
C PRO A 128 6.34 2.13 10.02
N GLU A 129 6.85 2.61 11.15
CA GLU A 129 6.25 2.33 12.45
C GLU A 129 4.93 3.10 12.59
N ILE A 130 3.90 2.46 13.13
CA ILE A 130 2.61 3.10 13.39
C ILE A 130 2.68 3.82 14.73
N ASP A 131 3.17 5.06 14.70
CA ASP A 131 3.13 5.95 15.87
C ASP A 131 1.70 6.45 16.17
N PRO A 132 1.42 7.03 17.35
CA PRO A 132 0.08 7.50 17.72
C PRO A 132 -0.55 8.53 16.76
N THR A 133 0.26 9.38 16.13
CA THR A 133 -0.18 10.35 15.11
C THR A 133 -0.66 9.62 13.87
N LEU A 134 0.14 8.67 13.38
CA LEU A 134 -0.22 7.86 12.22
C LEU A 134 -1.44 6.97 12.51
N ALA A 135 -1.50 6.32 13.68
CA ALA A 135 -2.65 5.52 14.10
C ALA A 135 -3.95 6.32 14.08
N ARG A 136 -3.91 7.56 14.58
CA ARG A 136 -5.08 8.46 14.55
C ARG A 136 -5.46 8.85 13.13
N ALA A 137 -4.49 9.17 12.28
CA ALA A 137 -4.73 9.51 10.88
C ALA A 137 -5.35 8.33 10.10
N LEU A 138 -4.85 7.11 10.33
CA LEU A 138 -5.41 5.87 9.75
C LEU A 138 -6.86 5.65 10.19
N LEU A 139 -7.14 5.79 11.48
CA LEU A 139 -8.48 5.63 12.03
C LEU A 139 -9.49 6.62 11.41
N LEU A 140 -9.10 7.89 11.27
CA LEU A 140 -9.94 8.92 10.62
C LEU A 140 -10.25 8.60 9.15
N ASN A 141 -9.40 7.81 8.48
CA ASN A 141 -9.59 7.35 7.11
C ASN A 141 -10.32 5.99 7.02
N GLY A 142 -10.80 5.46 8.16
CA GLY A 142 -11.50 4.17 8.24
C GLY A 142 -10.58 2.96 8.15
N LEU A 143 -9.29 3.16 8.40
CA LEU A 143 -8.28 2.12 8.38
C LEU A 143 -7.86 1.79 9.82
N ALA A 144 -8.45 0.74 10.38
CA ALA A 144 -8.16 0.30 11.73
C ALA A 144 -6.76 -0.33 11.83
N THR A 145 -6.17 -0.24 13.01
CA THR A 145 -4.92 -0.90 13.38
C THR A 145 -5.15 -1.87 14.52
N ASP A 146 -4.35 -2.93 14.57
CA ASP A 146 -4.38 -3.98 15.60
C ASP A 146 -2.93 -4.29 15.98
N ASP A 147 -2.59 -4.15 17.25
CA ASP A 147 -1.23 -4.31 17.79
C ASP A 147 -0.11 -3.62 16.95
N GLY A 148 -0.37 -2.41 16.47
CA GLY A 148 0.60 -1.65 15.66
C GLY A 148 0.71 -2.11 14.20
N HIS A 149 -0.20 -2.97 13.74
CA HIS A 149 -0.31 -3.43 12.36
C HIS A 149 -1.63 -2.97 11.72
N LEU A 150 -1.69 -2.96 10.38
CA LEU A 150 -2.95 -2.70 9.68
C LEU A 150 -3.92 -3.87 9.84
N ALA A 151 -5.16 -3.58 10.22
CA ALA A 151 -6.24 -4.57 10.32
C ALA A 151 -6.88 -4.92 8.95
N ARG A 152 -6.23 -4.53 7.85
CA ARG A 152 -6.68 -4.78 6.47
C ARG A 152 -5.63 -5.60 5.74
N ARG A 153 -6.06 -6.68 5.09
CA ARG A 153 -5.20 -7.54 4.26
C ARG A 153 -4.75 -6.85 2.98
N TYR A 154 -5.60 -5.98 2.44
CA TYR A 154 -5.32 -5.25 1.19
C TYR A 154 -5.02 -3.79 1.49
N ALA A 155 -3.99 -3.56 2.31
CA ALA A 155 -3.49 -2.23 2.64
C ALA A 155 -1.96 -2.22 2.64
N VAL A 156 -1.38 -1.09 2.23
CA VAL A 156 0.07 -0.84 2.26
C VAL A 156 0.34 0.53 2.82
N LEU A 157 1.37 0.62 3.67
CA LEU A 157 1.98 1.87 4.12
C LEU A 157 3.43 1.91 3.65
N THR A 158 3.86 3.07 3.18
CA THR A 158 5.28 3.36 2.90
C THR A 158 5.54 4.83 3.15
N PHE A 159 6.79 5.24 3.37
CA PHE A 159 7.13 6.66 3.50
C PHE A 159 6.80 7.42 2.20
N ASP A 160 6.13 8.56 2.27
CA ASP A 160 5.86 9.44 1.12
C ASP A 160 6.92 10.53 0.97
N ASN A 161 8.15 10.08 0.73
CA ASN A 161 9.29 10.94 0.58
C ASN A 161 9.54 11.24 -0.90
N HIS A 162 8.81 12.19 -1.47
CA HIS A 162 9.21 12.78 -2.77
C HIS A 162 10.63 13.37 -2.64
N GLY A 163 11.65 12.62 -3.09
CA GLY A 163 13.00 13.13 -3.33
C GLY A 163 13.97 13.27 -2.15
N SER A 164 13.63 12.92 -0.90
CA SER A 164 14.49 13.23 0.27
C SER A 164 15.14 12.04 1.02
N LEU A 165 14.80 10.77 0.75
CA LEU A 165 15.64 9.63 1.22
C LEU A 165 16.43 9.10 0.03
N SER A 166 17.46 9.85 -0.31
CA SER A 166 18.40 9.56 -1.40
C SER A 166 19.23 8.30 -1.14
N SER A 167 19.18 7.71 0.06
CA SER A 167 19.80 6.40 0.33
C SER A 167 18.76 5.36 0.71
N HIS A 168 18.84 4.18 0.09
CA HIS A 168 18.08 2.98 0.53
C HIS A 168 18.29 2.66 2.01
N GLN A 169 19.43 3.09 2.56
CA GLN A 169 19.81 2.94 3.95
C GLN A 169 18.88 3.75 4.89
N ASP A 170 18.36 4.89 4.46
CA ASP A 170 17.56 5.76 5.33
C ASP A 170 16.11 5.29 5.45
N GLY A 171 15.52 4.82 4.34
CA GLY A 171 14.19 4.19 4.39
C GLY A 171 14.20 2.89 5.20
N CYS A 172 15.29 2.11 5.11
CA CYS A 172 15.44 0.89 5.91
C CYS A 172 15.76 1.19 7.38
N ALA A 173 16.38 2.33 7.68
CA ALA A 173 16.65 2.75 9.06
C ALA A 173 15.35 2.96 9.85
N GLY A 174 14.31 3.52 9.22
CA GLY A 174 12.97 3.70 9.79
C GLY A 174 11.99 2.55 9.57
N CYS A 175 12.45 1.42 9.01
CA CYS A 175 11.57 0.29 8.69
C CYS A 175 11.27 -0.56 9.93
N SER A 176 9.99 -0.74 10.26
CA SER A 176 9.56 -1.56 11.40
C SER A 176 9.91 -3.04 11.24
N LEU A 177 10.11 -3.52 10.01
CA LEU A 177 10.51 -4.90 9.71
C LEU A 177 12.03 -5.11 9.70
N ARG A 178 12.84 -4.09 10.01
CA ARG A 178 14.31 -4.14 9.87
C ARG A 178 14.95 -5.32 10.59
N ALA A 179 14.53 -5.62 11.81
CA ALA A 179 15.14 -6.67 12.64
C ALA A 179 15.01 -8.09 12.04
N GLY A 180 14.05 -8.32 11.14
CA GLY A 180 13.82 -9.61 10.49
C GLY A 180 13.68 -9.53 8.97
N CYS A 181 14.10 -8.43 8.34
CA CYS A 181 13.89 -8.21 6.92
C CYS A 181 14.74 -9.19 6.09
N LEU A 182 14.16 -9.84 5.08
CA LEU A 182 14.90 -10.69 4.12
C LEU A 182 15.25 -9.92 2.82
N GLY A 183 14.93 -8.63 2.77
CA GLY A 183 15.13 -7.78 1.62
C GLY A 183 16.60 -7.42 1.38
N PRO A 184 16.90 -6.73 0.26
CA PRO A 184 18.25 -6.32 -0.12
C PRO A 184 18.99 -5.55 0.99
N CYS A 185 18.25 -4.82 1.81
CA CYS A 185 18.78 -4.01 2.91
C CYS A 185 19.32 -4.80 4.12
N ASN A 186 19.01 -6.09 4.24
CA ASN A 186 19.58 -6.98 5.26
C ASN A 186 20.60 -7.97 4.67
N ARG A 187 20.83 -7.96 3.35
CA ARG A 187 21.78 -8.85 2.66
C ARG A 187 23.22 -8.31 2.68
N GLY A 188 23.63 -7.74 3.81
CA GLY A 188 24.97 -7.20 4.05
C GLY A 188 25.48 -7.56 5.43
N THR A 189 25.79 -8.84 5.64
CA THR A 189 26.75 -9.39 6.62
C THR A 189 26.69 -10.92 6.55
N SER A 190 27.29 -11.50 5.51
CA SER A 190 27.67 -12.92 5.47
C SER A 190 28.92 -13.05 4.62
#